data_AF-A0A848ZR00-F1
#
_entry.id   AF-A0A848ZR00-F1
#
_cell.length_a   1.000
_cell.length_b   1.000
_cell.length_c   1.000
_cell.angle_alpha   90.00
_cell.angle_beta   90.00
_cell.angle_gamma   90.00
#
_symmetry.space_group_name_H-M   'P 1'
#
loop_
_entity.id
_entity.type
_entity.pdbx_description
1 polymer ?
#
loop_
_entity_poly.entity_id
_entity_poly.type
_entity_poly.pdbx_seq_one_letter_code
_entity_poly.pdbx_strand_id
1 'polypeptide(L)'
;SREHQSPSLPDKTTRSLLWIALITSLIQIVLGTQVRQFVDEQSKIMGENAPHLWLDNPSISFYLHRSFSIFVIVLNALLATRIFKKKLGYTKINWVLALLCIEVITGMAMYYMDFPFSSQPLHLVIASLLFGFQFYLVLEAIYASKTTKTL
;
A
#
# COMPACT_ATOMS: atom_id res chain seq x y z
N SER A 1 15.14 -7.16 -26.63
CA SER A 1 15.94 -7.51 -25.45
C SER A 1 15.94 -6.35 -24.46
N ARG A 2 15.20 -6.45 -23.34
CA ARG A 2 15.37 -5.50 -22.23
C ARG A 2 16.53 -6.03 -21.40
N GLU A 3 17.73 -5.50 -21.62
CA GLU A 3 18.83 -5.74 -20.68
C GLU A 3 18.33 -5.45 -19.27
N HIS A 4 18.46 -6.43 -18.38
CA HIS A 4 18.18 -6.25 -16.97
C HIS A 4 19.31 -5.39 -16.39
N GLN A 5 19.32 -4.09 -16.69
CA GLN A 5 20.25 -3.14 -16.08
C GLN A 5 20.12 -3.27 -14.57
N SER A 6 21.24 -3.58 -13.92
CA SER A 6 21.30 -3.67 -12.46
C SER A 6 20.87 -2.32 -11.87
N PRO A 7 20.01 -2.31 -10.84
CA PRO A 7 19.52 -1.08 -10.23
C PRO A 7 20.70 -0.22 -9.74
N SER A 8 20.70 1.05 -10.10
CA SER A 8 21.75 1.99 -9.71
C SER A 8 21.55 2.44 -8.26
N LEU A 9 22.64 2.84 -7.60
CA LEU A 9 22.61 3.32 -6.22
C LEU A 9 21.66 4.52 -6.05
N PRO A 10 20.63 4.44 -5.18
CA PRO A 10 19.73 5.55 -4.94
C PRO A 10 20.40 6.60 -4.04
N ASP A 11 20.10 7.87 -4.27
CA ASP A 11 20.50 8.95 -3.38
C ASP A 11 19.82 8.84 -1.99
N LYS A 12 20.34 9.58 -1.00
CA LYS A 12 19.84 9.55 0.38
C LYS A 12 18.33 9.82 0.48
N THR A 13 17.80 10.74 -0.34
CA THR A 13 16.39 11.11 -0.32
C THR A 13 15.54 9.99 -0.89
N THR A 14 15.92 9.40 -2.03
CA THR A 14 15.22 8.25 -2.61
C THR A 14 15.24 7.04 -1.66
N ARG A 15 16.38 6.78 -1.02
CA ARG A 15 16.49 5.71 0.00
C ARG A 15 15.61 5.97 1.21
N SER A 16 15.53 7.21 1.68
CA SER A 16 14.62 7.58 2.77
C SER A 16 13.15 7.38 2.36
N LEU A 17 12.76 7.82 1.17
CA LEU A 17 11.39 7.61 0.66
C LEU A 17 10.99 6.15 0.57
N LEU A 18 11.91 5.25 0.18
CA LEU A 18 11.63 3.81 0.16
C LEU A 18 11.23 3.28 1.54
N TRP A 19 11.99 3.65 2.58
CA TRP A 19 11.69 3.27 3.95
C TRP A 19 10.41 3.92 4.49
N ILE A 20 10.24 5.21 4.23
CA ILE A 20 9.03 5.93 4.66
C ILE A 20 7.81 5.28 3.99
N ALA A 21 7.84 4.99 2.68
CA ALA A 21 6.73 4.34 1.97
C ALA A 21 6.38 2.97 2.55
N LEU A 22 7.38 2.16 2.89
CA LEU A 22 7.18 0.87 3.54
C LEU A 22 6.52 1.01 4.92
N ILE A 23 7.05 1.88 5.77
CA ILE A 23 6.54 2.11 7.14
C ILE A 23 5.13 2.71 7.10
N THR A 24 4.89 3.69 6.24
CA THR A 24 3.56 4.28 6.05
C THR A 24 2.55 3.22 5.60
N SER A 25 2.94 2.30 4.72
CA SER A 25 2.05 1.23 4.28
C SER A 25 1.76 0.21 5.39
N LEU A 26 2.74 -0.07 6.27
CA LEU A 26 2.50 -0.86 7.48
C LEU A 26 1.48 -0.20 8.42
N ILE A 27 1.61 1.11 8.65
CA ILE A 27 0.65 1.88 9.45
C ILE A 27 -0.74 1.83 8.80
N GLN A 28 -0.83 1.99 7.48
CA GLN A 28 -2.10 1.89 6.74
C GLN A 28 -2.76 0.51 6.93
N ILE A 29 -1.99 -0.57 6.93
CA ILE A 29 -2.48 -1.94 7.20
C ILE A 29 -3.03 -2.03 8.62
N VAL A 30 -2.31 -1.51 9.63
CA VAL A 30 -2.79 -1.50 11.03
C VAL A 30 -4.10 -0.71 11.15
N LEU A 31 -4.19 0.48 10.56
CA LEU A 31 -5.43 1.25 10.53
C LEU A 31 -6.56 0.48 9.81
N GLY A 32 -6.26 -0.17 8.70
CA GLY A 32 -7.21 -1.01 7.96
C GLY A 32 -7.74 -2.18 8.78
N THR A 33 -6.89 -2.81 9.60
CA THR A 33 -7.34 -3.87 10.52
C THR A 33 -8.30 -3.38 11.59
N GLN A 34 -8.15 -2.13 12.07
CA GLN A 34 -9.10 -1.53 13.02
C GLN A 34 -10.45 -1.25 12.37
N VAL A 35 -10.45 -0.79 11.11
CA VAL A 35 -11.69 -0.62 10.33
C VAL A 35 -12.38 -1.97 10.12
N ARG A 36 -11.61 -3.02 9.80
CA ARG A 36 -12.16 -4.37 9.64
C ARG A 36 -12.82 -4.87 10.93
N GLN A 37 -12.12 -4.74 12.06
CA GLN A 37 -12.66 -5.13 13.37
C GLN A 37 -13.98 -4.40 13.68
N PHE A 38 -14.02 -3.09 13.41
CA PHE A 38 -15.23 -2.30 13.57
C PHE A 38 -16.38 -2.82 12.69
N VAL A 39 -16.13 -3.06 11.40
CA VAL A 39 -17.16 -3.59 10.47
C VAL A 39 -17.61 -4.99 10.90
N ASP A 40 -16.71 -5.84 11.34
CA ASP A 40 -17.02 -7.20 11.82
C ASP A 40 -17.87 -7.17 13.10
N GLU A 41 -17.66 -6.20 13.99
CA GLU A 41 -18.51 -5.98 15.17
C GLU A 41 -19.89 -5.46 14.77
N GLN A 42 -19.96 -4.48 13.87
CA GLN A 42 -21.21 -3.93 13.37
C GLN A 42 -22.05 -4.97 12.62
N SER A 43 -21.40 -5.88 11.88
CA SER A 43 -22.05 -7.01 11.21
C SER A 43 -22.75 -7.94 12.21
N LYS A 44 -22.13 -8.20 13.37
CA LYS A 44 -22.75 -9.03 14.43
C LYS A 44 -23.93 -8.34 15.10
N ILE A 45 -23.88 -7.00 15.24
CA ILE A 45 -24.92 -6.21 15.91
C ILE A 45 -26.13 -5.99 14.99
N MET A 46 -25.89 -5.55 13.75
CA MET A 46 -26.93 -5.18 12.78
C MET A 46 -27.42 -6.37 11.95
N GLY A 47 -26.65 -7.47 11.92
CA GLY A 47 -26.91 -8.65 11.11
C GLY A 47 -26.36 -8.54 9.68
N GLU A 48 -26.14 -9.70 9.06
CA GLU A 48 -25.59 -9.81 7.70
C GLU A 48 -26.54 -9.36 6.59
N ASN A 49 -27.83 -9.23 6.90
CA ASN A 49 -28.85 -8.80 5.93
C ASN A 49 -28.92 -7.27 5.77
N ALA A 50 -28.18 -6.49 6.56
CA ALA A 50 -28.21 -5.04 6.54
C ALA A 50 -26.79 -4.39 6.47
N PRO A 51 -25.95 -4.75 5.46
CA PRO A 51 -24.58 -4.24 5.36
C PRO A 51 -24.47 -2.73 5.14
N HIS A 52 -25.51 -2.11 4.56
CA HIS A 52 -25.63 -0.66 4.42
C HIS A 52 -25.59 0.09 5.78
N LEU A 53 -25.90 -0.59 6.90
CA LEU A 53 -25.86 -0.01 8.24
C LEU A 53 -24.47 -0.14 8.91
N TRP A 54 -23.56 -0.96 8.38
CA TRP A 54 -22.30 -1.29 9.06
C TRP A 54 -21.35 -0.08 9.19
N LEU A 55 -21.43 0.86 8.26
CA LEU A 55 -20.67 2.12 8.28
C LEU A 55 -21.57 3.36 8.34
N ASP A 56 -22.80 3.24 8.87
CA ASP A 56 -23.70 4.40 9.04
C ASP A 56 -23.16 5.38 10.11
N ASN A 57 -22.47 4.86 11.13
CA ASN A 57 -21.74 5.64 12.12
C ASN A 57 -20.26 5.21 12.17
N PRO A 58 -19.41 5.63 11.20
CA PRO A 58 -18.04 5.15 11.10
C PRO A 58 -17.18 5.52 12.31
N SER A 59 -16.28 4.61 12.70
CA SER A 59 -15.28 4.88 13.71
C SER A 59 -14.26 5.94 13.27
N ILE A 60 -13.58 6.57 14.23
CA ILE A 60 -12.48 7.51 13.95
C ILE A 60 -11.40 6.84 13.08
N SER A 61 -11.11 5.56 13.32
CA SER A 61 -10.15 4.78 12.55
C SER A 61 -10.51 4.68 11.06
N PHE A 62 -11.80 4.68 10.70
CA PHE A 62 -12.23 4.73 9.29
C PHE A 62 -11.80 6.03 8.60
N TYR A 63 -12.05 7.17 9.24
CA TYR A 63 -11.66 8.47 8.69
C TYR A 63 -10.13 8.63 8.63
N LEU A 64 -9.42 8.16 9.65
CA LEU A 64 -7.95 8.13 9.65
C LEU A 64 -7.41 7.24 8.54
N HIS A 65 -7.91 6.00 8.40
CA HIS A 65 -7.48 5.09 7.34
C HIS A 65 -7.72 5.68 5.95
N ARG A 66 -8.92 6.25 5.71
CA ARG A 66 -9.27 6.86 4.43
C ARG A 66 -8.37 8.04 4.10
N SER A 67 -8.18 8.97 5.03
CA SER A 67 -7.32 10.14 4.80
C SER A 67 -5.84 9.76 4.66
N PHE A 68 -5.37 8.80 5.46
CA PHE A 68 -3.99 8.31 5.39
C PHE A 68 -3.69 7.55 4.08
N SER A 69 -4.70 6.92 3.46
CA SER A 69 -4.56 6.31 2.14
C SER A 69 -4.11 7.31 1.07
N ILE A 70 -4.61 8.55 1.12
CA ILE A 70 -4.23 9.64 0.20
C ILE A 70 -2.75 9.97 0.38
N PHE A 71 -2.27 10.00 1.63
CA PHE A 71 -0.86 10.19 1.93
C PHE A 71 0.01 9.05 1.37
N VAL A 72 -0.43 7.79 1.51
CA VAL A 72 0.25 6.62 0.89
C VAL A 72 0.34 6.77 -0.64
N ILE A 73 -0.74 7.19 -1.29
CA ILE A 73 -0.78 7.42 -2.75
C ILE A 73 0.24 8.48 -3.16
N VAL A 74 0.21 9.64 -2.52
CA VAL A 74 1.12 10.75 -2.83
C VAL A 74 2.57 10.31 -2.62
N LEU A 75 2.86 9.63 -1.53
CA LEU A 75 4.22 9.18 -1.20
C LEU A 75 4.77 8.19 -2.24
N ASN A 76 3.96 7.21 -2.66
CA ASN A 76 4.36 6.24 -3.69
C ASN A 76 4.48 6.89 -5.08
N ALA A 77 3.63 7.88 -5.41
CA ALA A 77 3.75 8.65 -6.64
C ALA A 77 5.03 9.49 -6.69
N LEU A 78 5.41 10.13 -5.56
CA LEU A 78 6.66 10.86 -5.43
C LEU A 78 7.88 9.94 -5.56
N LEU A 79 7.83 8.77 -4.92
CA LEU A 79 8.87 7.74 -5.04
C LEU A 79 9.03 7.26 -6.49
N ALA A 80 7.92 6.95 -7.18
CA ALA A 80 7.94 6.53 -8.57
C ALA A 80 8.51 7.61 -9.49
N THR A 81 8.09 8.86 -9.29
CA THR A 81 8.63 10.01 -10.05
C THR A 81 10.15 10.11 -9.90
N ARG A 82 10.69 9.89 -8.68
CA ARG A 82 12.13 9.90 -8.44
C ARG A 82 12.83 8.75 -9.16
N ILE A 83 12.30 7.54 -9.06
CA ILE A 83 12.85 6.34 -9.71
C ILE A 83 12.93 6.53 -11.23
N PHE A 84 11.87 7.04 -11.86
CA PHE A 84 11.84 7.24 -13.31
C PHE A 84 12.73 8.40 -13.76
N LYS A 85 12.66 9.57 -13.09
CA LYS A 85 13.48 10.74 -13.46
C LYS A 85 14.98 10.46 -13.34
N LYS A 86 15.39 9.67 -12.35
CA LYS A 86 16.79 9.30 -12.12
C LYS A 86 17.20 8.01 -12.83
N LYS A 87 16.28 7.38 -13.59
CA LYS A 87 16.51 6.12 -14.33
C LYS A 87 17.14 5.02 -13.47
N LEU A 88 16.66 4.86 -12.23
CA LEU A 88 17.35 4.03 -11.23
C LEU A 88 17.27 2.51 -11.48
N GLY A 89 16.44 2.05 -12.42
CA GLY A 89 16.30 0.62 -12.75
C GLY A 89 15.36 -0.20 -11.84
N TYR A 90 14.74 0.42 -10.83
CA TYR A 90 13.80 -0.22 -9.89
C TYR A 90 12.45 -0.54 -10.54
N THR A 91 12.40 -1.59 -11.36
CA THR A 91 11.21 -1.97 -12.15
C THR A 91 10.00 -2.37 -11.31
N LYS A 92 10.20 -2.77 -10.05
CA LYS A 92 9.15 -3.26 -9.15
C LYS A 92 8.22 -2.14 -8.67
N ILE A 93 8.61 -0.87 -8.86
CA ILE A 93 7.74 0.27 -8.60
C ILE A 93 6.45 0.24 -9.43
N ASN A 94 6.48 -0.34 -10.64
CA ASN A 94 5.29 -0.47 -11.46
C ASN A 94 4.25 -1.40 -10.82
N TRP A 95 4.71 -2.49 -10.20
CA TRP A 95 3.85 -3.41 -9.45
C TRP A 95 3.29 -2.74 -8.19
N VAL A 96 4.11 -1.96 -7.47
CA VAL A 96 3.65 -1.15 -6.33
C VAL A 96 2.53 -0.21 -6.75
N LEU A 97 2.68 0.54 -7.84
CA LEU A 97 1.63 1.46 -8.31
C LEU A 97 0.37 0.73 -8.76
N ALA A 98 0.51 -0.39 -9.49
CA ALA A 98 -0.63 -1.17 -9.94
C ALA A 98 -1.43 -1.75 -8.76
N LEU A 99 -0.73 -2.39 -7.80
CA LEU A 99 -1.36 -2.94 -6.60
C LEU A 99 -1.98 -1.85 -5.73
N LEU A 100 -1.34 -0.68 -5.60
CA LEU A 100 -1.89 0.45 -4.87
C LEU A 100 -3.19 0.99 -5.50
N CYS A 101 -3.26 1.05 -6.84
CA CYS A 101 -4.50 1.42 -7.51
C CYS A 101 -5.61 0.40 -7.24
N ILE A 102 -5.31 -0.90 -7.32
CA ILE A 102 -6.27 -1.97 -7.03
C ILE A 102 -6.71 -1.90 -5.56
N GLU A 103 -5.78 -1.66 -4.63
CA GLU A 103 -6.05 -1.51 -3.20
C GLU A 103 -7.06 -0.37 -2.94
N VAL A 104 -6.83 0.80 -3.53
CA VAL A 104 -7.74 1.94 -3.37
C VAL A 104 -9.12 1.65 -3.96
N ILE A 105 -9.17 1.04 -5.14
CA ILE A 105 -10.44 0.67 -5.80
C ILE A 105 -11.20 -0.34 -4.94
N THR A 106 -10.53 -1.37 -4.44
CA THR A 106 -11.17 -2.40 -3.59
C THR A 106 -11.63 -1.81 -2.27
N GLY A 107 -10.85 -0.93 -1.64
CA GLY A 107 -11.24 -0.21 -0.43
C GLY A 107 -12.48 0.67 -0.64
N MET A 108 -12.53 1.41 -1.75
CA MET A 108 -13.71 2.20 -2.12
C MET A 108 -14.92 1.31 -2.42
N ALA A 109 -14.73 0.20 -3.14
CA ALA A 109 -15.80 -0.73 -3.47
C ALA A 109 -16.45 -1.32 -2.22
N MET A 110 -15.69 -1.61 -1.16
CA MET A 110 -16.26 -2.07 0.12
C MET A 110 -17.24 -1.07 0.71
N TYR A 111 -16.92 0.23 0.66
CA TYR A 111 -17.79 1.28 1.18
C TYR A 111 -19.04 1.51 0.32
N TYR A 112 -18.89 1.54 -1.01
CA TYR A 112 -19.99 1.89 -1.93
C TYR A 112 -20.85 0.72 -2.39
N MET A 113 -20.40 -0.53 -2.21
CA MET A 113 -21.11 -1.73 -2.63
C MET A 113 -21.54 -2.60 -1.44
N ASP A 114 -21.69 -2.00 -0.26
CA ASP A 114 -22.16 -2.67 0.96
C ASP A 114 -21.35 -3.92 1.33
N PHE A 115 -20.01 -3.81 1.34
CA PHE A 115 -19.09 -4.90 1.70
C PHE A 115 -19.40 -6.25 1.03
N PRO A 116 -19.22 -6.36 -0.30
CA PRO A 116 -19.48 -7.61 -1.02
C PRO A 116 -18.75 -8.80 -0.40
N PHE A 117 -19.32 -9.99 -0.54
CA PHE A 117 -18.70 -11.20 -0.01
C PHE A 117 -17.24 -11.34 -0.47
N SER A 118 -16.36 -11.71 0.45
CA SER A 118 -14.90 -11.82 0.25
C SER A 118 -14.14 -10.51 -0.05
N SER A 119 -14.78 -9.33 -0.05
CA SER A 119 -14.07 -8.07 -0.33
C SER A 119 -12.98 -7.76 0.70
N GLN A 120 -13.27 -7.97 2.00
CA GLN A 120 -12.31 -7.71 3.08
C GLN A 120 -11.04 -8.59 2.99
N PRO A 121 -11.12 -9.94 2.91
CA PRO A 121 -9.92 -10.75 2.80
C PRO A 121 -9.16 -10.50 1.50
N LEU A 122 -9.85 -10.22 0.38
CA LEU A 122 -9.18 -9.88 -0.88
C LEU A 122 -8.37 -8.58 -0.77
N HIS A 123 -8.96 -7.54 -0.18
CA HIS A 123 -8.27 -6.27 0.07
C HIS A 123 -7.00 -6.50 0.92
N LEU A 124 -7.07 -7.28 2.00
CA LEU A 124 -5.90 -7.59 2.84
C LEU A 124 -4.80 -8.37 2.10
N VAL A 125 -5.17 -9.28 1.19
CA VAL A 125 -4.20 -9.99 0.34
C VAL A 125 -3.50 -9.02 -0.61
N ILE A 126 -4.24 -8.10 -1.22
CA ILE A 126 -3.66 -7.07 -2.10
C ILE A 126 -2.73 -6.14 -1.30
N ALA A 127 -3.13 -5.70 -0.11
CA ALA A 127 -2.30 -4.94 0.82
C ALA A 127 -0.98 -5.67 1.15
N SER A 128 -1.06 -6.97 1.40
CA SER A 128 0.10 -7.80 1.73
C SER A 128 1.06 -7.94 0.54
N LEU A 129 0.54 -8.11 -0.67
CA LEU A 129 1.33 -8.12 -1.90
C LEU A 129 2.00 -6.76 -2.13
N LEU A 130 1.25 -5.67 -1.99
CA LEU A 130 1.77 -4.30 -2.10
C LEU A 130 2.95 -4.08 -1.15
N PHE A 131 2.77 -4.44 0.13
CA PHE A 131 3.82 -4.37 1.14
C PHE A 131 5.05 -5.21 0.76
N GLY A 132 4.83 -6.43 0.27
CA GLY A 132 5.91 -7.32 -0.20
C GLY A 132 6.75 -6.70 -1.33
N PHE A 133 6.11 -6.07 -2.32
CA PHE A 133 6.80 -5.37 -3.40
C PHE A 133 7.54 -4.10 -2.91
N GLN A 134 6.96 -3.35 -1.98
CA GLN A 134 7.65 -2.21 -1.36
C GLN A 134 8.87 -2.66 -0.56
N PHE A 135 8.76 -3.77 0.18
CA PHE A 135 9.87 -4.35 0.92
C PHE A 135 10.98 -4.84 -0.04
N TYR A 136 10.60 -5.45 -1.16
CA TYR A 136 11.54 -5.83 -2.21
C TYR A 136 12.35 -4.63 -2.71
N LEU A 137 11.72 -3.49 -2.99
CA LEU A 137 12.41 -2.27 -3.42
C LEU A 137 13.43 -1.77 -2.38
N VAL A 138 13.08 -1.87 -1.10
CA VAL A 138 13.99 -1.53 0.01
C VAL A 138 15.21 -2.47 0.02
N LEU A 139 15.00 -3.78 -0.12
CA LEU A 139 16.10 -4.74 -0.20
C LEU A 139 16.99 -4.46 -1.43
N GLU A 140 16.40 -4.25 -2.60
CA GLU A 140 17.10 -3.92 -3.84
C GLU A 140 18.03 -2.69 -3.66
N ALA A 141 17.56 -1.66 -2.94
CA ALA A 141 18.36 -0.49 -2.58
C ALA A 141 19.49 -0.77 -1.59
N ILE A 142 19.28 -1.67 -0.63
CA ILE A 142 20.33 -2.08 0.32
C ILE A 142 21.41 -2.87 -0.41
N TYR A 143 21.05 -3.82 -1.26
CA TYR A 143 22.00 -4.64 -2.02
C TYR A 143 22.84 -3.80 -2.98
N ALA A 144 22.21 -2.89 -3.75
CA ALA A 144 22.94 -1.95 -4.61
C ALA A 144 24.00 -1.14 -3.85
N SER A 145 23.71 -0.77 -2.59
CA SER A 145 24.65 -0.03 -1.73
C SER A 145 25.85 -0.82 -1.22
N LYS A 146 25.73 -2.15 -1.11
CA LYS A 146 26.83 -3.01 -0.69
C LYS A 146 27.80 -3.25 -1.84
N THR A 147 27.29 -3.51 -3.05
CA THR A 147 28.12 -3.77 -4.25
C THR A 147 29.03 -2.59 -4.60
N THR A 148 28.56 -1.34 -4.45
CA THR A 148 29.41 -0.15 -4.70
C THR A 148 30.50 0.05 -3.65
N LYS A 149 30.36 -0.50 -2.43
CA LYS A 149 31.39 -0.38 -1.38
C LYS A 149 32.48 -1.45 -1.45
N THR A 150 32.27 -2.51 -2.22
CA THR A 150 33.20 -3.63 -2.39
C THR A 150 34.05 -3.54 -3.66
N LEU A 151 33.81 -2.52 -4.49
CA LEU A 151 34.60 -2.12 -5.65
C LEU A 151 35.45 -0.90 -5.30
#